data_AF-F4N0G9-F1
#
_entry.id   AF-F4N0G9-F1
#
_cell.length_a   1.000
_cell.length_b   1.000
_cell.length_c   1.000
_cell.angle_alpha   90.00
_cell.angle_beta   90.00
_cell.angle_gamma   90.00
#
_symmetry.space_group_name_H-M   'P 1'
#
loop_
_entity.id
_entity.type
_entity.pdbx_description
1 polymer ?
#
loop_
_entity_poly.entity_id
_entity_poly.type
_entity_poly.pdbx_seq_one_letter_code
_entity_poly.pdbx_strand_id
1 'polypeptide(L)'
;MKRYLIPLVNQIALLMILLGMLGLAGMTISSWMAQSIQGNAHAINKAGSLRMQSYRLLSMVPLDKGDLPYLAALEQDKTSDDLQHALQREGLTRQYQQIERYWQNTLKPQLLQAKQPDDVAANVADFVHQLDALVLAIDHKTEQRLLLVTMIQLVFIVLTLGLMLATIYYLRRRLLRPWLQLISMANAIGRGDFSKRFSLPYQRDEMGDVGAPH
;
A
#
# COMPACT_ATOMS: atom_id res chain seq x y z
N MET A 1 -12.76 5.03 48.38
CA MET A 1 -12.84 4.75 46.93
C MET A 1 -11.48 4.28 46.44
N LYS A 2 -11.29 2.97 46.21
CA LYS A 2 -10.03 2.41 45.70
C LYS A 2 -9.96 2.68 44.19
N ARG A 3 -9.05 3.55 43.76
CA ARG A 3 -8.77 3.82 42.33
C ARG A 3 -8.11 2.60 41.70
N TYR A 4 -8.85 1.86 40.88
CA TYR A 4 -8.28 0.90 39.94
C TYR A 4 -7.52 1.68 38.86
N LEU A 5 -6.26 1.33 38.59
CA LEU A 5 -5.46 1.93 37.52
C LEU A 5 -5.74 1.23 36.15
N ILE A 6 -7.01 0.98 35.84
CA ILE A 6 -7.58 0.23 34.68
C ILE A 6 -7.85 -1.26 34.98
N PRO A 7 -9.11 -1.75 34.83
CA PRO A 7 -9.50 -3.18 34.88
C PRO A 7 -8.63 -4.09 34.00
N LEU A 8 -8.40 -5.34 34.42
CA LEU A 8 -7.61 -6.34 33.68
C LEU A 8 -8.24 -6.62 32.32
N VAL A 9 -9.58 -6.73 32.29
CA VAL A 9 -10.36 -6.85 31.05
C VAL A 9 -10.09 -5.68 30.09
N ASN A 10 -10.07 -4.44 30.60
CA ASN A 10 -9.82 -3.26 29.78
C ASN A 10 -8.39 -3.23 29.22
N GLN A 11 -7.41 -3.75 29.97
CA GLN A 11 -6.02 -3.87 29.50
C GLN A 11 -5.91 -4.90 28.36
N ILE A 12 -6.58 -6.05 28.48
CA ILE A 12 -6.62 -7.06 27.41
C ILE A 12 -7.30 -6.49 26.18
N ALA A 13 -8.47 -5.86 26.35
CA ALA A 13 -9.20 -5.22 25.25
C ALA A 13 -8.33 -4.18 24.53
N LEU A 14 -7.60 -3.35 25.28
CA LEU A 14 -6.69 -2.36 24.71
C LEU A 14 -5.56 -3.01 23.90
N LEU A 15 -4.93 -4.07 24.43
CA LEU A 15 -3.87 -4.80 23.72
C LEU A 15 -4.39 -5.47 22.43
N MET A 16 -5.58 -6.05 22.47
CA MET A 16 -6.23 -6.64 21.30
C MET A 16 -6.55 -5.59 20.24
N ILE A 17 -7.11 -4.44 20.64
CA ILE A 17 -7.39 -3.32 19.75
C ILE A 17 -6.09 -2.78 19.14
N LEU A 18 -5.03 -2.65 19.93
CA LEU A 18 -3.74 -2.14 19.45
C LEU A 18 -3.10 -3.10 18.43
N LEU A 19 -3.11 -4.41 18.68
CA LEU A 19 -2.69 -5.42 17.72
C LEU A 19 -3.53 -5.37 16.43
N GLY A 20 -4.86 -5.29 16.56
CA GLY A 20 -5.78 -5.20 15.44
C GLY A 20 -5.54 -3.95 14.58
N MET A 21 -5.39 -2.78 15.22
CA MET A 21 -5.11 -1.53 14.52
C MET A 21 -3.76 -1.57 13.79
N LEU A 22 -2.74 -2.18 14.39
CA LEU A 22 -1.42 -2.28 13.76
C LEU A 22 -1.48 -3.16 12.49
N GLY A 23 -2.18 -4.29 12.58
CA GLY A 23 -2.40 -5.18 11.43
C GLY A 23 -3.22 -4.52 10.32
N LEU A 24 -4.34 -3.88 10.69
CA LEU A 24 -5.21 -3.17 9.74
C LEU A 24 -4.47 -2.03 9.06
N ALA A 25 -3.69 -1.22 9.79
CA ALA A 25 -2.91 -0.13 9.21
C ALA A 25 -1.93 -0.63 8.14
N GLY A 26 -1.17 -1.70 8.44
CA GLY A 26 -0.26 -2.30 7.46
C GLY A 26 -0.99 -2.86 6.22
N MET A 27 -2.14 -3.51 6.43
CA MET A 27 -2.97 -4.02 5.33
C MET A 27 -3.54 -2.90 4.45
N THR A 28 -4.00 -1.79 5.05
CA THR A 28 -4.52 -0.63 4.31
C THR A 28 -3.43 0.00 3.45
N ILE A 29 -2.23 0.20 4.00
CA ILE A 29 -1.08 0.72 3.25
C ILE A 29 -0.72 -0.20 2.08
N SER A 30 -0.68 -1.51 2.33
CA SER A 30 -0.37 -2.52 1.32
C SER A 30 -1.42 -2.55 0.19
N SER A 31 -2.71 -2.48 0.54
CA SER A 31 -3.81 -2.46 -0.43
C SER A 31 -3.80 -1.20 -1.29
N TRP A 32 -3.59 -0.04 -0.67
CA TRP A 32 -3.45 1.23 -1.38
C TRP A 32 -2.26 1.21 -2.35
N MET A 33 -1.11 0.66 -1.92
CA MET A 33 0.07 0.51 -2.79
C MET A 33 -0.19 -0.45 -3.96
N ALA A 34 -0.87 -1.57 -3.73
CA ALA A 34 -1.21 -2.53 -4.78
C ALA A 34 -2.08 -1.90 -5.88
N GLN A 35 -3.11 -1.12 -5.49
CA GLN A 35 -3.93 -0.36 -6.44
C GLN A 35 -3.10 0.67 -7.19
N SER A 36 -2.11 1.28 -6.53
CA SER A 36 -1.21 2.24 -7.17
C SER A 36 -0.40 1.60 -8.29
N ILE A 37 0.24 0.46 -7.99
CA ILE A 37 1.05 -0.31 -8.94
C ILE A 37 0.21 -0.77 -10.12
N GLN A 38 -1.01 -1.26 -9.86
CA GLN A 38 -1.91 -1.67 -10.93
C GLN A 38 -2.25 -0.49 -11.86
N GLY A 39 -2.58 0.69 -11.33
CA GLY A 39 -2.84 1.89 -12.14
C GLY A 39 -1.61 2.32 -12.96
N ASN A 40 -0.41 2.26 -12.37
CA ASN A 40 0.82 2.60 -13.07
C ASN A 40 1.11 1.60 -14.20
N ALA A 41 0.82 0.31 -14.02
CA ALA A 41 0.93 -0.70 -15.09
C ALA A 41 -0.03 -0.42 -16.26
N HIS A 42 -1.27 0.04 -15.99
CA HIS A 42 -2.20 0.44 -17.04
C HIS A 42 -1.69 1.66 -17.81
N ALA A 43 -1.13 2.65 -17.10
CA ALA A 43 -0.53 3.83 -17.72
C ALA A 43 0.70 3.48 -18.58
N ILE A 44 1.56 2.57 -18.13
CA ILE A 44 2.70 2.04 -18.92
C ILE A 44 2.20 1.37 -20.20
N ASN A 45 1.13 0.56 -20.12
CA ASN A 45 0.53 -0.09 -21.28
C ASN A 45 -0.05 0.94 -22.27
N LYS A 46 -0.72 1.99 -21.76
CA LYS A 46 -1.22 3.10 -22.59
C LYS A 46 -0.08 3.87 -23.26
N ALA A 47 1.00 4.18 -22.55
CA ALA A 47 2.18 4.78 -23.18
C ALA A 47 2.83 3.83 -24.21
N GLY A 48 2.78 2.51 -23.98
CA GLY A 48 3.12 1.47 -24.95
C GLY A 48 2.27 1.52 -26.22
N SER A 49 0.94 1.61 -26.08
CA SER A 49 0.02 1.71 -27.22
C SER A 49 0.27 2.98 -28.02
N LEU A 50 0.57 4.12 -27.36
CA LEU A 50 0.91 5.37 -28.04
C LEU A 50 2.17 5.25 -28.91
N ARG A 51 3.21 4.54 -28.43
CA ARG A 51 4.43 4.30 -29.22
C ARG A 51 4.12 3.48 -30.48
N MET A 52 3.38 2.39 -30.33
CA MET A 52 2.96 1.55 -31.46
C MET A 52 2.07 2.31 -32.45
N GLN A 53 1.13 3.12 -31.97
CA GLN A 53 0.27 3.93 -32.81
C GLN A 53 1.04 5.03 -33.55
N SER A 54 2.09 5.59 -32.94
CA SER A 54 2.96 6.58 -33.58
C SER A 54 3.71 5.99 -34.77
N TYR A 55 4.32 4.81 -34.62
CA TYR A 55 4.96 4.10 -35.73
C TYR A 55 3.96 3.61 -36.78
N ARG A 56 2.75 3.22 -36.36
CA ARG A 56 1.69 2.85 -37.28
C ARG A 56 1.32 4.02 -38.19
N LEU A 57 1.10 5.21 -37.63
CA LEU A 57 0.82 6.43 -38.40
C LEU A 57 1.98 6.77 -39.34
N LEU A 58 3.24 6.62 -38.89
CA LEU A 58 4.41 6.79 -39.75
C LEU A 58 4.39 5.87 -40.98
N SER A 59 4.02 4.60 -40.78
CA SER A 59 3.94 3.61 -41.87
C SER A 59 2.79 3.85 -42.87
N MET A 60 1.84 4.70 -42.51
CA MET A 60 0.68 5.08 -43.33
C MET A 60 0.89 6.39 -44.09
N VAL A 61 2.03 7.07 -43.91
CA VAL A 61 2.33 8.30 -44.63
C VAL A 61 2.50 8.02 -46.14
N PRO A 62 1.87 8.81 -47.03
CA PRO A 62 1.03 9.98 -46.76
C PRO A 62 -0.38 9.59 -46.27
N LEU A 63 -0.81 10.22 -45.18
CA LEU A 63 -2.11 9.92 -44.56
C LEU A 63 -3.27 10.38 -45.45
N ASP A 64 -4.28 9.53 -45.59
CA ASP A 64 -5.53 9.89 -46.27
C ASP A 64 -6.74 9.94 -45.30
N LYS A 65 -7.94 10.18 -45.84
CA LYS A 65 -9.16 10.27 -45.03
C LYS A 65 -9.49 8.97 -44.30
N GLY A 66 -9.08 7.82 -44.83
CA GLY A 66 -9.24 6.50 -44.24
C GLY A 66 -8.34 6.26 -43.02
N ASP A 67 -7.25 7.03 -42.87
CA ASP A 67 -6.31 6.90 -41.74
C ASP A 67 -6.64 7.81 -40.55
N LEU A 68 -7.52 8.81 -40.74
CA LEU A 68 -7.97 9.72 -39.68
C LEU A 68 -8.53 9.01 -38.42
N PRO A 69 -9.22 7.87 -38.51
CA PRO A 69 -9.62 7.11 -37.32
C PRO A 69 -8.45 6.64 -36.46
N TYR A 70 -7.28 6.34 -37.03
CA TYR A 70 -6.09 5.95 -36.25
C TYR A 70 -5.46 7.14 -35.53
N LEU A 71 -5.49 8.31 -36.16
CA LEU A 71 -5.08 9.55 -35.52
C LEU A 71 -6.01 9.88 -34.34
N ALA A 72 -7.32 9.77 -34.53
CA ALA A 72 -8.31 10.00 -33.48
C ALA A 72 -8.18 8.99 -32.32
N ALA A 73 -7.91 7.72 -32.62
CA ALA A 73 -7.67 6.69 -31.60
C ALA A 73 -6.45 7.02 -30.73
N LEU A 74 -5.36 7.50 -31.33
CA LEU A 74 -4.17 7.93 -30.59
C LEU A 74 -4.49 9.13 -29.68
N GLU A 75 -5.26 10.11 -30.19
CA GLU A 75 -5.68 11.25 -29.39
C GLU A 75 -6.56 10.86 -28.20
N GLN A 76 -7.46 9.89 -28.40
CA GLN A 76 -8.29 9.35 -27.32
C GLN A 76 -7.45 8.62 -26.25
N ASP A 77 -6.49 7.80 -26.66
CA ASP A 77 -5.61 7.07 -25.74
C ASP A 77 -4.73 8.02 -24.92
N LYS A 78 -4.27 9.14 -25.52
CA LYS A 78 -3.54 10.20 -24.83
C LYS A 78 -4.35 10.83 -23.68
N THR A 79 -5.67 10.88 -23.80
CA THR A 79 -6.55 11.47 -22.79
C THR A 79 -7.18 10.43 -21.85
N SER A 80 -6.66 9.21 -21.83
CA SER A 80 -7.19 8.15 -20.95
C SER A 80 -7.02 8.50 -19.46
N ASP A 81 -8.07 8.22 -18.69
CA ASP A 81 -8.10 8.49 -17.24
C ASP A 81 -6.99 7.73 -16.50
N ASP A 82 -6.75 6.47 -16.86
CA ASP A 82 -5.70 5.64 -16.26
C ASP A 82 -4.32 6.30 -16.36
N LEU A 83 -4.00 6.87 -17.53
CA LEU A 83 -2.73 7.57 -17.76
C LEU A 83 -2.70 8.85 -16.93
N GLN A 84 -3.75 9.67 -16.95
CA GLN A 84 -3.80 10.93 -16.20
C GLN A 84 -3.68 10.71 -14.69
N HIS A 85 -4.38 9.72 -14.15
CA HIS A 85 -4.35 9.38 -12.72
C HIS A 85 -2.95 8.92 -12.28
N ALA A 86 -2.29 8.06 -13.06
CA ALA A 86 -0.92 7.64 -12.77
C ALA A 86 0.06 8.82 -12.81
N LEU A 87 -0.04 9.68 -13.83
CA LEU A 87 0.81 10.85 -13.98
C LEU A 87 0.67 11.85 -12.83
N GLN A 88 -0.55 12.11 -12.38
CA GLN A 88 -0.80 12.97 -11.21
C GLN A 88 -0.21 12.36 -9.94
N ARG A 89 -0.43 11.05 -9.72
CA ARG A 89 0.05 10.34 -8.54
C ARG A 89 1.57 10.28 -8.47
N GLU A 90 2.24 10.11 -9.61
CA GLU A 90 3.71 10.04 -9.69
C GLU A 90 4.36 11.42 -9.87
N GLY A 91 3.57 12.50 -10.01
CA GLY A 91 4.08 13.86 -10.17
C GLY A 91 4.69 14.13 -11.55
N LEU A 92 4.28 13.39 -12.56
CA LEU A 92 4.80 13.43 -13.94
C LEU A 92 3.93 14.25 -14.90
N THR A 93 2.86 14.88 -14.40
CA THR A 93 1.93 15.70 -15.22
C THR A 93 2.64 16.76 -16.06
N ARG A 94 3.67 17.43 -15.53
CA ARG A 94 4.42 18.46 -16.28
C ARG A 94 5.23 17.88 -17.43
N GLN A 95 5.82 16.70 -17.25
CA GLN A 95 6.57 16.01 -18.31
C GLN A 95 5.61 15.55 -19.40
N TYR A 96 4.47 15.00 -19.02
CA TYR A 96 3.44 14.62 -19.97
C TYR A 96 2.88 15.80 -20.77
N GLN A 97 2.68 16.96 -20.13
CA GLN A 97 2.29 18.19 -20.81
C GLN A 97 3.32 18.68 -21.84
N GLN A 98 4.60 18.33 -21.73
CA GLN A 98 5.60 18.62 -22.76
C GLN A 98 5.40 17.70 -23.97
N ILE A 99 5.18 16.41 -23.74
CA ILE A 99 4.89 15.40 -24.77
C ILE A 99 3.61 15.78 -25.53
N GLU A 100 2.57 16.18 -24.81
CA GLU A 100 1.32 16.63 -25.40
C GLU A 100 1.49 17.88 -26.26
N ARG A 101 2.29 18.85 -25.82
CA ARG A 101 2.59 20.05 -26.62
C ARG A 101 3.38 19.70 -27.88
N TYR A 102 4.36 18.81 -27.77
CA TYR A 102 5.12 18.34 -28.93
C TYR A 102 4.20 17.63 -29.95
N TRP A 103 3.28 16.80 -29.46
CA TRP A 103 2.25 16.18 -30.30
C TRP A 103 1.42 17.24 -31.06
N GLN A 104 0.81 18.18 -30.34
CA GLN A 104 -0.12 19.15 -30.92
C GLN A 104 0.55 20.15 -31.85
N ASN A 105 1.73 20.64 -31.49
CA ASN A 105 2.37 21.76 -32.17
C ASN A 105 3.39 21.34 -33.23
N THR A 106 3.85 20.08 -33.21
CA THR A 106 4.94 19.62 -34.08
C THR A 106 4.54 18.35 -34.82
N LEU A 107 4.36 17.24 -34.09
CA LEU A 107 4.22 15.93 -34.73
C LEU A 107 2.92 15.77 -35.53
N LYS A 108 1.76 16.16 -34.96
CA LYS A 108 0.46 16.03 -35.65
C LYS A 108 0.41 16.85 -36.95
N PRO A 109 0.77 18.15 -36.96
CA PRO A 109 0.82 18.92 -38.21
C PRO A 109 1.76 18.31 -39.26
N GLN A 110 2.94 17.83 -38.86
CA GLN A 110 3.91 17.23 -39.77
C GLN A 110 3.42 15.90 -40.35
N LEU A 111 2.80 15.03 -39.53
CA LEU A 111 2.17 13.78 -40.01
C LEU A 111 1.11 14.04 -41.07
N LEU A 112 0.30 15.09 -40.89
CA LEU A 112 -0.76 15.46 -41.84
C LEU A 112 -0.24 16.11 -43.14
N GLN A 113 0.99 16.66 -43.14
CA GLN A 113 1.58 17.35 -44.29
C GLN A 113 2.64 16.51 -45.02
N ALA A 114 3.17 15.46 -44.37
CA ALA A 114 4.22 14.61 -44.89
C ALA A 114 3.77 13.88 -46.18
N LYS A 115 4.66 13.84 -47.16
CA LYS A 115 4.43 13.14 -48.44
C LYS A 115 5.12 11.79 -48.46
N GLN A 116 6.21 11.65 -47.71
CA GLN A 116 6.97 10.43 -47.54
C GLN A 116 7.23 10.19 -46.04
N PRO A 117 7.32 8.93 -45.59
CA PRO A 117 7.63 8.62 -44.20
C PRO A 117 8.91 9.30 -43.68
N ASP A 118 9.93 9.40 -44.53
CA ASP A 118 11.21 10.03 -44.19
C ASP A 118 11.08 11.51 -43.80
N ASP A 119 10.02 12.20 -44.26
CA ASP A 119 9.76 13.61 -43.91
C ASP A 119 9.46 13.81 -42.41
N VAL A 120 8.98 12.77 -41.73
CA VAL A 120 8.47 12.84 -40.35
C VAL A 120 9.02 11.73 -39.43
N ALA A 121 9.80 10.79 -39.96
CA ALA A 121 10.37 9.67 -39.22
C ALA A 121 11.17 10.11 -37.98
N ALA A 122 12.00 11.15 -38.11
CA ALA A 122 12.77 11.71 -37.00
C ALA A 122 11.86 12.27 -35.89
N ASN A 123 10.80 13.01 -36.27
CA ASN A 123 9.87 13.59 -35.30
C ASN A 123 9.04 12.52 -34.58
N VAL A 124 8.70 11.43 -35.25
CA VAL A 124 8.06 10.25 -34.64
C VAL A 124 9.02 9.56 -33.66
N ALA A 125 10.28 9.36 -34.05
CA ALA A 125 11.30 8.77 -33.17
C ALA A 125 11.50 9.62 -31.90
N ASP A 126 11.58 10.95 -32.03
CA ASP A 126 11.69 11.87 -30.89
C ASP A 126 10.49 11.82 -29.96
N PHE A 127 9.27 11.69 -30.51
CA PHE A 127 8.05 11.54 -29.71
C PHE A 127 8.04 10.21 -28.95
N VAL A 128 8.39 9.12 -29.63
CA VAL A 128 8.49 7.78 -29.03
C VAL A 128 9.55 7.77 -27.92
N HIS A 129 10.69 8.40 -28.14
CA HIS A 129 11.74 8.51 -27.13
C HIS A 129 11.27 9.28 -25.88
N GLN A 130 10.47 10.33 -26.04
CA GLN A 130 9.87 11.03 -24.90
C GLN A 130 8.84 10.15 -24.16
N LEU A 131 8.05 9.35 -24.88
CA LEU A 131 7.15 8.36 -24.28
C LEU A 131 7.91 7.27 -23.51
N ASP A 132 9.05 6.81 -24.04
CA ASP A 132 9.93 5.85 -23.36
C ASP A 132 10.51 6.44 -22.07
N ALA A 133 10.99 7.68 -22.12
CA ALA A 133 11.47 8.39 -20.93
C ALA A 133 10.36 8.56 -19.88
N LEU A 134 9.12 8.81 -20.30
CA LEU A 134 7.96 8.87 -19.42
C LEU A 134 7.68 7.52 -18.75
N VAL A 135 7.68 6.43 -19.53
CA VAL A 135 7.48 5.06 -19.01
C VAL A 135 8.54 4.73 -17.98
N LEU A 136 9.80 5.01 -18.28
CA LEU A 136 10.91 4.79 -17.35
C LEU A 136 10.75 5.61 -16.07
N ALA A 137 10.26 6.85 -16.18
CA ALA A 137 10.00 7.69 -15.02
C ALA A 137 8.86 7.14 -14.14
N ILE A 138 7.78 6.62 -14.74
CA ILE A 138 6.69 5.95 -14.01
C ILE A 138 7.23 4.72 -13.28
N ASP A 139 8.02 3.89 -13.98
CA ASP A 139 8.56 2.65 -13.45
C ASP A 139 9.48 2.91 -12.25
N HIS A 140 10.47 3.79 -12.43
CA HIS A 140 11.42 4.13 -11.37
C HIS A 140 10.75 4.72 -10.12
N LYS A 141 9.72 5.57 -10.30
CA LYS A 141 8.94 6.11 -9.17
C LYS A 141 8.15 5.02 -8.46
N THR A 142 7.57 4.09 -9.22
CA THR A 142 6.83 2.94 -8.69
C THR A 142 7.73 2.04 -7.86
N GLU A 143 8.93 1.71 -8.36
CA GLU A 143 9.92 0.89 -7.66
C GLU A 143 10.38 1.53 -6.34
N GLN A 144 10.72 2.82 -6.35
CA GLN A 144 11.15 3.53 -5.13
C GLN A 144 10.06 3.50 -4.04
N ARG A 145 8.81 3.73 -4.44
CA ARG A 145 7.66 3.70 -3.52
C ARG A 145 7.37 2.29 -3.01
N LEU A 146 7.49 1.28 -3.87
CA LEU A 146 7.35 -0.12 -3.49
C LEU A 146 8.38 -0.49 -2.41
N LEU A 147 9.65 -0.16 -2.62
CA LEU A 147 10.72 -0.43 -1.63
C LEU A 147 10.43 0.24 -0.28
N LEU A 148 10.00 1.51 -0.29
CA LEU A 148 9.64 2.23 0.94
C LEU A 148 8.48 1.53 1.67
N VAL A 149 7.41 1.17 0.97
CA VAL A 149 6.26 0.47 1.57
C VAL A 149 6.64 -0.90 2.10
N THR A 150 7.47 -1.66 1.39
CA THR A 150 7.97 -2.95 1.87
C THR A 150 8.77 -2.79 3.18
N MET A 151 9.62 -1.77 3.29
CA MET A 151 10.38 -1.50 4.52
C MET A 151 9.45 -1.11 5.68
N ILE A 152 8.48 -0.22 5.43
CA ILE A 152 7.46 0.15 6.42
C ILE A 152 6.69 -1.10 6.87
N GLN A 153 6.25 -1.95 5.93
CA GLN A 153 5.52 -3.17 6.23
C GLN A 153 6.34 -4.12 7.11
N LEU A 154 7.65 -4.26 6.85
CA LEU A 154 8.54 -5.06 7.68
C LEU A 154 8.62 -4.51 9.11
N VAL A 155 8.67 -3.19 9.28
CA VAL A 155 8.59 -2.55 10.61
C VAL A 155 7.26 -2.87 11.29
N PHE A 156 6.12 -2.75 10.59
CA PHE A 156 4.80 -3.13 11.13
C PHE A 156 4.74 -4.60 11.56
N ILE A 157 5.33 -5.52 10.79
CA ILE A 157 5.40 -6.94 11.13
C ILE A 157 6.22 -7.13 12.42
N VAL A 158 7.42 -6.55 12.50
CA VAL A 158 8.29 -6.65 13.68
C VAL A 158 7.60 -6.07 14.92
N LEU A 159 6.95 -4.92 14.80
CA LEU A 159 6.19 -4.30 15.89
C LEU A 159 4.99 -5.15 16.31
N THR A 160 4.25 -5.73 15.37
CA THR A 160 3.12 -6.63 15.66
C THR A 160 3.59 -7.86 16.43
N LEU A 161 4.65 -8.52 15.96
CA LEU A 161 5.21 -9.71 16.59
C LEU A 161 5.79 -9.39 17.97
N GLY A 162 6.52 -8.29 18.11
CA GLY A 162 7.06 -7.83 19.38
C GLY A 162 5.96 -7.54 20.40
N LEU A 163 4.91 -6.84 19.99
CA LEU A 163 3.74 -6.56 20.82
C LEU A 163 2.97 -7.84 21.17
N MET A 164 2.83 -8.77 20.23
CA MET A 164 2.17 -10.06 20.45
C MET A 164 2.93 -10.88 21.51
N LEU A 165 4.25 -10.97 21.40
CA LEU A 165 5.09 -11.66 22.39
C LEU A 165 5.01 -10.98 23.76
N ALA A 166 5.07 -9.65 23.82
CA ALA A 166 4.92 -8.89 25.04
C ALA A 166 3.54 -9.11 25.69
N THR A 167 2.48 -9.15 24.87
CA THR A 167 1.10 -9.44 25.27
C THR A 167 1.00 -10.85 25.85
N ILE A 168 1.52 -11.87 25.17
CA ILE A 168 1.52 -13.26 25.66
C ILE A 168 2.28 -13.36 27.00
N TYR A 169 3.46 -12.75 27.09
CA TYR A 169 4.25 -12.73 28.33
C TYR A 169 3.47 -12.06 29.47
N TYR A 170 2.85 -10.92 29.18
CA TYR A 170 2.02 -10.17 30.13
C TYR A 170 0.84 -10.99 30.64
N LEU A 171 0.02 -11.56 29.75
CA LEU A 171 -1.12 -12.39 30.13
C LEU A 171 -0.69 -13.63 30.91
N ARG A 172 0.42 -14.29 30.52
CA ARG A 172 0.95 -15.44 31.28
C ARG A 172 1.31 -15.06 32.71
N ARG A 173 1.97 -13.92 32.90
CA ARG A 173 2.39 -13.46 34.23
C ARG A 173 1.20 -13.01 35.08
N ARG A 174 0.23 -12.31 34.49
CA ARG A 174 -0.83 -11.62 35.22
C ARG A 174 -2.14 -12.41 35.36
N LEU A 175 -2.42 -13.35 34.45
CA LEU A 175 -3.65 -14.15 34.47
C LEU A 175 -3.35 -15.63 34.74
N LEU A 176 -2.52 -16.26 33.90
CA LEU A 176 -2.34 -17.72 33.94
C LEU A 176 -1.68 -18.19 35.25
N ARG A 177 -0.61 -17.53 35.70
CA ARG A 177 0.08 -17.92 36.94
C ARG A 177 -0.81 -17.78 38.19
N PRO A 178 -1.48 -16.65 38.45
CA PRO A 178 -2.40 -16.53 39.59
C PRO A 178 -3.58 -17.50 39.50
N TRP A 179 -4.14 -17.71 38.31
CA TRP A 179 -5.25 -18.64 38.10
C TRP A 179 -4.89 -20.08 38.49
N LEU A 180 -3.73 -20.57 38.04
CA LEU A 180 -3.25 -21.91 38.41
C LEU A 180 -3.00 -22.04 39.93
N GLN A 181 -2.54 -20.98 40.58
CA GLN A 181 -2.38 -20.95 42.04
C GLN A 181 -3.73 -21.06 42.75
N LEU A 182 -4.75 -20.31 42.30
CA LEU A 182 -6.10 -20.37 42.87
C LEU A 182 -6.71 -21.77 42.73
N ILE A 183 -6.58 -22.43 41.58
CA ILE A 183 -7.04 -23.82 41.39
C ILE A 183 -6.31 -24.78 42.33
N SER A 184 -4.98 -24.65 42.43
CA SER A 184 -4.19 -25.52 43.31
C SER A 184 -4.60 -25.38 44.78
N MET A 185 -5.01 -24.17 45.18
CA MET A 185 -5.48 -23.86 46.53
C MET A 185 -6.89 -24.39 46.77
N ALA A 186 -7.84 -24.18 45.85
CA ALA A 186 -9.19 -24.73 45.94
C ALA A 186 -9.15 -26.26 46.09
N ASN A 187 -8.26 -26.93 45.35
CA ASN A 187 -8.03 -28.37 45.47
C ASN A 187 -7.37 -28.79 46.80
N ALA A 188 -6.56 -27.93 47.45
CA ALA A 188 -5.97 -28.22 48.75
C ALA A 188 -7.01 -28.07 49.88
N ILE A 189 -7.81 -27.00 49.84
CA ILE A 189 -8.92 -26.77 50.78
C ILE A 189 -9.96 -27.89 50.67
N GLY A 190 -10.32 -28.30 49.45
CA GLY A 190 -11.23 -29.44 49.24
C GLY A 190 -10.72 -30.77 49.79
N ARG A 191 -9.41 -30.88 50.07
CA ARG A 191 -8.77 -32.05 50.70
C ARG A 191 -8.48 -31.85 52.19
N GLY A 192 -8.99 -30.77 52.80
CA GLY A 192 -8.79 -30.45 54.22
C GLY A 192 -7.40 -29.92 54.58
N ASP A 193 -6.57 -29.58 53.59
CA ASP A 193 -5.24 -29.02 53.80
C ASP A 193 -5.30 -27.48 53.86
N PHE A 194 -5.37 -26.95 55.08
CA PHE A 194 -5.36 -25.51 55.37
C PHE A 194 -3.95 -24.95 55.65
N SER A 195 -2.89 -25.75 55.46
CA SER A 195 -1.52 -25.35 55.79
C SER A 195 -0.96 -24.27 54.84
N LYS A 196 -1.58 -24.08 53.67
CA LYS A 196 -1.15 -23.13 52.64
C LYS A 196 -1.64 -21.72 52.98
N ARG A 197 -0.78 -20.93 53.61
CA ARG A 197 -1.06 -19.52 53.92
C ARG A 197 -0.94 -18.63 52.69
N PHE A 198 -1.88 -17.69 52.61
CA PHE A 198 -2.03 -16.71 51.55
C PHE A 198 -0.82 -15.77 51.47
N SER A 199 -0.04 -15.85 50.39
CA SER A 199 1.00 -14.88 50.06
C SER A 199 0.98 -14.55 48.57
N LEU A 200 -0.17 -14.08 48.07
CA LEU A 200 -0.18 -13.35 46.82
C LEU A 200 0.46 -11.97 47.10
N PRO A 201 1.41 -11.50 46.28
CA PRO A 201 1.78 -10.09 46.29
C PRO A 201 0.47 -9.31 46.13
N TYR A 202 0.20 -8.36 47.01
CA TYR A 202 -0.97 -7.48 46.95
C TYR A 202 -0.94 -6.67 45.64
N GLN A 203 -1.40 -7.29 44.55
CA GLN A 203 -1.60 -6.65 43.27
C GLN A 203 -3.08 -6.27 43.21
N ARG A 204 -3.34 -4.96 43.13
CA ARG A 204 -4.69 -4.39 43.06
C ARG A 204 -5.26 -4.60 41.65
N ASP A 205 -5.70 -5.82 41.36
CA ASP A 205 -6.53 -6.15 40.20
C ASP A 205 -7.55 -7.24 40.54
N GLU A 206 -8.44 -7.54 39.59
CA GLU A 206 -9.57 -8.47 39.75
C GLU A 206 -9.15 -9.85 40.27
N MET A 207 -7.94 -10.34 39.93
CA MET A 207 -7.43 -11.64 40.40
C MET A 207 -6.97 -11.59 41.86
N GLY A 208 -6.48 -10.44 42.32
CA GLY A 208 -6.16 -10.20 43.73
C GLY A 208 -7.42 -10.13 44.62
N ASP A 209 -8.52 -9.60 44.09
CA ASP A 209 -9.80 -9.53 44.81
C ASP A 209 -10.44 -10.93 44.97
N VAL A 210 -10.36 -11.81 43.97
CA VAL A 210 -10.88 -13.20 44.06
C VAL A 210 -10.10 -14.04 45.09
N GLY A 211 -8.82 -13.77 45.28
CA GLY A 211 -8.00 -14.50 46.26
C GLY A 211 -8.16 -14.00 47.70
N ALA A 212 -8.64 -12.79 47.92
CA ALA A 212 -8.63 -12.17 49.25
C ALA A 212 -9.59 -12.90 50.22
N PRO A 213 -9.15 -13.25 51.44
CA PRO A 213 -10.06 -13.81 52.44
C PRO A 213 -11.10 -12.75 52.84
N HIS A 214 -12.39 -13.12 52.75
CA HIS A 214 -13.51 -12.40 53.34
C HIS A 214 -13.84 -12.94 54.72
#